data_AF-A0A3A6NV50-F1
#
_entry.id   AF-A0A3A6NV50-F1
#
_cell.length_a   1.000
_cell.length_b   1.000
_cell.length_c   1.000
_cell.angle_alpha   90.00
_cell.angle_beta   90.00
_cell.angle_gamma   90.00
#
_symmetry.space_group_name_H-M   'P 1'
#
loop_
_entity.id
_entity.type
_entity.pdbx_description
1 polymer ?
#
loop_
_entity_poly.entity_id
_entity_poly.type
_entity_poly.pdbx_seq_one_letter_code
_entity_poly.pdbx_strand_id
1 'polypeptide(L)'
;MSNRALLWTALCLAALAALAGGCGPPPIDPGPNPVRVVLVINQTLSGQQVGQALQDSWGPFPGSWTRWDSFMGPFWEVEAEQRQPDGSWRPLPLAPGQPEDLAGYRLKLRRVFLTTPGPQELRFKLVAGIQRSWQERLYGPRYLRRVTKEGTYLEELPPQWYTRVENIELLRVEASQKVEPKHGQELVLEPFK
;
A
#
# COMPACT_ATOMS: atom_id res chain seq x y z
N MET A 1 42.48 -15.93 13.89
CA MET A 1 41.52 -15.00 13.23
C MET A 1 40.72 -14.32 14.32
N SER A 2 40.63 -12.99 14.29
CA SER A 2 40.31 -12.14 15.44
C SER A 2 38.82 -12.13 15.80
N ASN A 3 38.49 -12.39 17.07
CA ASN A 3 37.15 -12.28 17.66
C ASN A 3 36.48 -10.90 17.43
N ARG A 4 37.26 -9.88 17.06
CA ARG A 4 36.73 -8.54 16.75
C ARG A 4 35.96 -8.50 15.44
N ALA A 5 36.33 -9.32 14.45
CA ALA A 5 35.63 -9.33 13.15
C ALA A 5 34.21 -9.88 13.29
N LEU A 6 34.04 -10.98 14.05
CA LEU A 6 32.73 -11.58 14.36
C LEU A 6 31.80 -10.62 15.11
N LEU A 7 32.34 -9.83 16.05
CA LEU A 7 31.55 -8.90 16.84
C LEU A 7 31.02 -7.72 15.99
N TRP A 8 31.85 -7.22 15.06
CA TRP A 8 31.45 -6.18 14.13
C TRP A 8 30.42 -6.69 13.10
N THR A 9 30.59 -7.90 12.57
CA THR A 9 29.60 -8.48 11.65
C THR A 9 28.26 -8.69 12.33
N ALA A 10 28.25 -9.14 13.59
CA ALA A 10 27.02 -9.31 14.37
C ALA A 10 26.31 -7.96 14.67
N LEU A 11 27.07 -6.91 14.97
CA LEU A 11 26.53 -5.56 15.19
C LEU A 11 25.93 -4.95 13.91
N CYS A 12 26.60 -5.14 12.76
CA CYS A 12 26.08 -4.68 11.47
C CYS A 12 24.81 -5.45 11.04
N LEU A 13 24.74 -6.76 11.30
CA LEU A 13 23.55 -7.56 11.00
C LEU A 13 22.36 -7.22 11.93
N ALA A 14 22.61 -6.94 13.21
CA ALA A 14 21.56 -6.47 14.13
C ALA A 14 21.05 -5.06 13.76
N ALA A 15 21.94 -4.16 13.33
CA ALA A 15 21.56 -2.84 12.85
C ALA A 15 20.77 -2.90 11.52
N LEU A 16 21.14 -3.80 10.59
CA LEU A 16 20.37 -4.03 9.37
C LEU A 16 19.00 -4.66 9.65
N ALA A 17 18.90 -5.58 10.61
CA ALA A 17 17.62 -6.18 11.00
C ALA A 17 16.67 -5.16 11.67
N ALA A 18 17.21 -4.21 12.44
CA ALA A 18 16.43 -3.12 13.02
C ALA A 18 15.94 -2.09 11.98
N LEU A 19 16.65 -1.95 10.85
CA LEU A 19 16.27 -1.06 9.74
C LEU A 19 15.37 -1.74 8.69
N ALA A 20 15.27 -3.08 8.72
CA ALA A 20 14.48 -3.87 7.77
C ALA A 20 13.01 -4.08 8.19
N GLY A 21 12.61 -3.60 9.38
CA GLY A 21 11.20 -3.55 9.77
C GLY A 21 10.47 -2.45 8.97
N GLY A 22 9.50 -2.85 8.15
CA GLY A 22 8.83 -2.03 7.13
C GLY A 22 8.43 -0.61 7.56
N CYS A 23 8.45 0.30 6.57
CA CYS A 23 8.31 1.77 6.64
C CYS A 23 7.03 2.33 7.28
N GLY A 24 6.66 1.93 8.50
CA GLY A 24 5.57 2.54 9.26
C GLY A 24 5.82 2.45 10.76
N PRO A 25 5.37 3.44 11.55
CA PRO A 25 5.36 3.29 13.00
C PRO A 25 4.48 2.08 13.38
N PRO A 26 4.89 1.28 14.37
CA PRO A 26 4.10 0.12 14.77
C PRO A 26 2.71 0.56 15.27
N PRO A 27 1.70 -0.32 15.13
CA PRO A 27 0.39 -0.07 15.73
C PRO A 27 0.48 0.18 17.23
N ILE A 28 -0.47 0.96 17.75
CA ILE A 28 -0.61 1.20 19.18
C ILE A 28 -1.02 -0.11 19.87
N ASP A 29 -0.42 -0.40 21.02
CA ASP A 29 -0.91 -1.44 21.92
C ASP A 29 -2.23 -0.98 22.57
N PRO A 30 -3.38 -1.63 22.28
CA PRO A 30 -4.66 -1.18 22.79
C PRO A 30 -4.88 -1.61 24.26
N GLY A 31 -3.92 -2.33 24.85
CA GLY A 31 -3.92 -2.76 26.24
C GLY A 31 -4.82 -3.96 26.53
N PRO A 32 -4.92 -4.38 27.80
CA PRO A 32 -5.67 -5.57 28.20
C PRO A 32 -7.19 -5.42 28.05
N ASN A 33 -7.68 -4.19 27.98
CA ASN A 33 -9.11 -3.85 27.94
C ASN A 33 -9.41 -2.85 26.81
N PRO A 34 -9.29 -3.28 25.55
CA PRO A 34 -9.42 -2.38 24.41
C PRO A 34 -10.87 -1.94 24.19
N VAL A 35 -11.06 -0.71 23.74
CA VAL A 35 -12.34 -0.19 23.24
C VAL A 35 -12.43 -0.41 21.74
N ARG A 36 -13.62 -0.81 21.27
CA ARG A 36 -13.88 -1.12 19.86
C ARG A 36 -14.39 0.13 19.14
N VAL A 37 -13.65 0.58 18.14
CA VAL A 37 -14.09 1.62 17.21
C VAL A 37 -14.61 0.94 15.96
N VAL A 38 -15.91 1.04 15.74
CA VAL A 38 -16.61 0.39 14.62
C VAL A 38 -16.88 1.43 13.55
N LEU A 39 -16.15 1.38 12.45
CA LEU A 39 -16.40 2.20 11.28
C LEU A 39 -17.46 1.52 10.41
N VAL A 40 -18.56 2.22 10.14
CA VAL A 40 -19.58 1.82 9.19
C VAL A 40 -19.32 2.57 7.89
N ILE A 41 -18.98 1.83 6.84
CA ILE A 41 -18.57 2.38 5.55
C ILE A 41 -19.55 1.88 4.48
N ASN A 42 -20.11 2.82 3.72
CA ASN A 42 -20.96 2.55 2.56
C ASN A 42 -20.57 3.50 1.43
N GLN A 43 -19.65 3.07 0.57
CA GLN A 43 -19.08 3.87 -0.50
C GLN A 43 -19.21 3.15 -1.83
N THR A 44 -19.32 3.90 -2.92
CA THR A 44 -19.45 3.36 -4.28
C THR A 44 -18.66 4.22 -5.25
N LEU A 45 -17.84 3.57 -6.06
CA LEU A 45 -17.11 4.22 -7.15
C LEU A 45 -17.99 4.26 -8.39
N SER A 46 -18.10 5.43 -9.00
CA SER A 46 -18.73 5.55 -10.31
C SER A 46 -17.78 5.07 -11.43
N GLY A 47 -18.34 4.51 -12.49
CA GLY A 47 -17.56 4.16 -13.69
C GLY A 47 -16.86 5.38 -14.30
N GLN A 48 -17.45 6.57 -14.16
CA GLN A 48 -16.85 7.83 -14.62
C GLN A 48 -15.61 8.22 -13.82
N GLN A 49 -15.65 8.12 -12.48
CA GLN A 49 -14.46 8.34 -11.64
C GLN A 49 -13.32 7.38 -12.01
N VAL A 50 -13.65 6.11 -12.23
CA VAL A 50 -12.66 5.11 -12.64
C VAL A 50 -12.08 5.44 -14.02
N GLY A 51 -12.94 5.73 -14.99
CA GLY A 51 -12.51 6.11 -16.34
C GLY A 51 -11.62 7.36 -16.33
N GLN A 52 -11.98 8.38 -15.55
CA GLN A 52 -11.20 9.61 -15.42
C GLN A 52 -9.83 9.35 -14.77
N ALA A 53 -9.78 8.63 -13.64
CA ALA A 53 -8.53 8.31 -12.98
C ALA A 53 -7.58 7.49 -13.86
N LEU A 54 -8.11 6.57 -14.67
CA LEU A 54 -7.32 5.82 -15.64
C LEU A 54 -6.81 6.70 -16.79
N GLN A 55 -7.58 7.70 -17.24
CA GLN A 55 -7.14 8.67 -18.24
C GLN A 55 -6.06 9.62 -17.70
N ASP A 56 -6.18 10.03 -16.44
CA ASP A 56 -5.25 10.95 -15.77
C ASP A 56 -3.96 10.23 -15.31
N SER A 57 -4.02 8.92 -15.10
CA SER A 57 -2.86 8.12 -14.73
C SER A 57 -1.81 8.07 -15.84
N TRP A 58 -0.56 8.33 -15.47
CA TRP A 58 0.57 8.29 -16.39
C TRP A 58 1.01 6.84 -16.59
N GLY A 59 0.53 6.20 -17.65
CA GLY A 59 1.11 4.95 -18.14
C GLY A 59 1.39 5.00 -19.63
N PRO A 60 2.13 4.02 -20.17
CA PRO A 60 2.75 4.19 -21.47
C PRO A 60 1.70 4.41 -22.57
N PHE A 61 1.99 5.37 -23.44
CA PHE A 61 1.24 5.55 -24.67
C PHE A 61 1.17 4.21 -25.42
N PRO A 62 0.00 3.79 -25.91
CA PRO A 62 -0.12 2.54 -26.65
C PRO A 62 0.85 2.53 -27.83
N GLY A 63 1.70 1.50 -27.91
CA GLY A 63 2.75 1.39 -28.92
C GLY A 63 3.57 0.11 -28.83
N SER A 64 4.48 -0.12 -29.78
CA SER A 64 5.31 -1.34 -29.90
C SER A 64 6.33 -1.56 -28.76
N TRP A 65 6.36 -0.67 -27.78
CA TRP A 65 7.27 -0.67 -26.63
C TRP A 65 6.61 -1.16 -25.34
N THR A 66 5.31 -1.48 -25.40
CA THR A 66 4.50 -1.93 -24.26
C THR A 66 3.79 -3.24 -24.58
N ARG A 67 3.69 -4.13 -23.60
CA ARG A 67 2.83 -5.33 -23.67
C ARG A 67 2.29 -5.72 -22.30
N TRP A 68 1.31 -6.61 -22.29
CA TRP A 68 0.71 -7.21 -21.08
C TRP A 68 0.21 -6.17 -20.07
N ASP A 69 -0.56 -5.19 -20.56
CA ASP A 69 -1.22 -4.20 -19.73
C ASP A 69 -2.43 -4.82 -19.03
N SER A 70 -2.42 -4.79 -17.71
CA SER A 70 -3.41 -5.45 -16.86
C SER A 70 -3.79 -4.55 -15.69
N PHE A 71 -5.04 -4.68 -15.25
CA PHE A 71 -5.61 -3.89 -14.16
C PHE A 71 -6.20 -4.84 -13.11
N MET A 72 -5.83 -4.63 -11.86
CA MET A 72 -6.38 -5.32 -10.69
C MET A 72 -7.09 -4.31 -9.81
N GLY A 73 -8.37 -4.57 -9.51
CA GLY A 73 -9.18 -3.72 -8.63
C GLY A 73 -10.56 -3.41 -9.23
N PRO A 74 -11.28 -2.42 -8.65
CA PRO A 74 -10.83 -1.56 -7.55
C PRO A 74 -10.57 -2.32 -6.25
N PHE A 75 -9.57 -1.90 -5.48
CA PHE A 75 -9.34 -2.32 -4.10
C PHE A 75 -9.58 -1.14 -3.15
N TRP A 76 -9.81 -1.45 -1.87
CA TRP A 76 -10.05 -0.47 -0.82
C TRP A 76 -9.08 -0.66 0.33
N GLU A 77 -8.58 0.44 0.86
CA GLU A 77 -7.77 0.50 2.08
C GLU A 77 -8.50 1.35 3.10
N VAL A 78 -8.62 0.84 4.32
CA VAL A 78 -9.26 1.53 5.45
C VAL A 78 -8.27 1.58 6.58
N GLU A 79 -7.88 2.79 6.96
CA GLU A 79 -6.96 3.03 8.07
C GLU A 79 -7.66 3.83 9.17
N ALA A 80 -7.27 3.55 10.41
CA ALA A 80 -7.56 4.40 11.53
C ALA A 80 -6.27 4.63 12.31
N GLU A 81 -6.05 5.86 12.75
CA GLU A 81 -4.86 6.28 13.48
C GLU A 81 -5.26 7.12 14.68
N GLN A 82 -4.43 7.11 15.72
CA GLN A 82 -4.63 7.92 16.92
C GLN A 82 -3.47 8.89 17.09
N ARG A 83 -3.82 10.13 17.44
CA ARG A 83 -2.86 11.19 17.76
C ARG A 83 -2.14 10.86 19.06
N GLN A 84 -0.82 10.86 19.01
CA GLN A 84 0.04 10.66 20.16
C GLN A 84 0.35 11.99 20.87
N PRO A 85 0.77 11.97 22.15
CA PRO A 85 1.16 13.18 22.89
C PRO A 85 2.30 13.98 22.23
N ASP A 86 3.21 13.29 21.52
CA ASP A 86 4.32 13.90 20.77
C ASP A 86 3.87 14.53 19.44
N GLY A 87 2.58 14.44 19.10
CA GLY A 87 2.05 14.92 17.84
C GLY A 87 2.35 14.00 16.65
N SER A 88 2.72 12.75 16.86
CA SER A 88 2.71 11.74 15.80
C SER A 88 1.32 11.11 15.62
N TRP A 89 1.08 10.51 14.45
CA TRP A 89 -0.06 9.65 14.22
C TRP A 89 0.43 8.20 14.23
N ARG A 90 -0.27 7.33 14.95
CA ARG A 90 0.05 5.90 14.97
C ARG A 90 -1.16 5.07 14.58
N PRO A 91 -0.97 3.98 13.80
CA PRO A 91 -2.09 3.16 13.37
C PRO A 91 -2.75 2.46 14.56
N LEU A 92 -4.07 2.37 14.50
CA LEU A 92 -4.84 1.52 15.39
C LEU A 92 -4.80 0.09 14.86
N PRO A 93 -4.61 -0.92 15.72
CA PRO A 93 -4.69 -2.30 15.31
C PRO A 93 -6.13 -2.67 14.94
N LEU A 94 -6.26 -3.52 13.92
CA LEU A 94 -7.52 -4.14 13.55
C LEU A 94 -7.92 -5.19 14.58
N ALA A 95 -9.23 -5.33 14.80
CA ALA A 95 -9.74 -6.46 15.56
C ALA A 95 -9.45 -7.78 14.80
N PRO A 96 -9.18 -8.89 15.51
CA PRO A 96 -8.95 -10.19 14.87
C PRO A 96 -10.14 -10.64 13.99
N GLY A 97 -9.84 -11.39 12.93
CA GLY A 97 -10.84 -11.99 12.04
C GLY A 97 -11.49 -11.02 11.05
N GLN A 98 -10.95 -9.80 10.92
CA GLN A 98 -11.38 -8.85 9.89
C GLN A 98 -10.73 -9.21 8.53
N PRO A 99 -11.42 -9.05 7.39
CA PRO A 99 -10.86 -9.35 6.07
C PRO A 99 -9.73 -8.39 5.71
N GLU A 100 -8.58 -8.86 5.25
CA GLU A 100 -7.48 -7.95 4.85
C GLU A 100 -7.76 -7.30 3.49
N ASP A 101 -8.16 -8.10 2.51
CA ASP A 101 -8.44 -7.64 1.15
C ASP A 101 -9.88 -7.19 0.98
N LEU A 102 -10.04 -5.95 0.51
CA LEU A 102 -11.34 -5.35 0.20
C LEU A 102 -11.35 -4.99 -1.29
N ALA A 103 -12.22 -5.64 -2.07
CA ALA A 103 -12.26 -5.47 -3.52
C ALA A 103 -13.66 -5.16 -4.06
N GLY A 104 -13.71 -4.55 -5.25
CA GLY A 104 -14.94 -4.27 -5.99
C GLY A 104 -15.32 -2.79 -6.01
N TYR A 105 -16.31 -2.44 -6.84
CA TYR A 105 -16.75 -1.05 -7.04
C TYR A 105 -17.58 -0.48 -5.89
N ARG A 106 -18.07 -1.34 -4.99
CA ARG A 106 -18.89 -0.95 -3.84
C ARG A 106 -18.30 -1.52 -2.57
N LEU A 107 -18.08 -0.66 -1.59
CA LEU A 107 -17.66 -1.02 -0.24
C LEU A 107 -18.81 -0.85 0.73
N LYS A 108 -19.32 -1.96 1.27
CA LYS A 108 -20.28 -1.96 2.39
C LYS A 108 -19.72 -2.83 3.51
N LEU A 109 -19.09 -2.20 4.49
CA LEU A 109 -18.29 -2.89 5.51
C LEU A 109 -18.50 -2.27 6.90
N ARG A 110 -18.42 -3.12 7.93
CA ARG A 110 -18.18 -2.71 9.32
C ARG A 110 -16.75 -3.08 9.69
N ARG A 111 -15.86 -2.08 9.76
CA ARG A 111 -14.44 -2.28 10.11
C ARG A 111 -14.24 -1.99 11.59
N VAL A 112 -13.61 -2.90 12.32
CA VAL A 112 -13.41 -2.72 13.77
C VAL A 112 -11.93 -2.52 14.07
N PHE A 113 -11.62 -1.39 14.70
CA PHE A 113 -10.30 -1.06 15.24
C PHE A 113 -10.33 -1.11 16.76
N LEU A 114 -9.17 -1.33 17.37
CA LEU A 114 -9.01 -1.36 18.82
C LEU A 114 -8.23 -0.12 19.26
N THR A 115 -8.69 0.52 20.33
CA THR A 115 -8.03 1.69 20.93
C THR A 115 -8.08 1.63 22.45
N THR A 116 -7.30 2.46 23.12
CA THR A 116 -7.36 2.65 24.57
C THR A 116 -8.57 3.50 24.98
N PRO A 117 -9.15 3.31 26.17
CA PRO A 117 -10.21 4.19 26.67
C PRO A 117 -9.70 5.61 26.98
N GLY A 118 -10.61 6.58 26.95
CA GLY A 118 -10.33 7.99 27.32
C GLY A 118 -10.26 8.96 26.13
N PRO A 119 -10.11 10.26 26.40
CA PRO A 119 -10.17 11.30 25.39
C PRO A 119 -8.99 11.22 24.42
N GLN A 120 -9.29 11.22 23.13
CA GLN A 120 -8.29 11.09 22.07
C GLN A 120 -8.78 11.69 20.75
N GLU A 121 -7.83 11.94 19.85
CA GLU A 121 -8.12 12.36 18.49
C GLU A 121 -7.79 11.21 17.54
N LEU A 122 -8.78 10.82 16.74
CA LEU A 122 -8.67 9.76 15.75
C LEU A 122 -8.69 10.36 14.35
N ARG A 123 -7.89 9.81 13.45
CA ARG A 123 -7.90 10.08 12.01
C ARG A 123 -8.25 8.82 11.26
N PHE A 124 -9.18 8.91 10.32
CA PHE A 124 -9.64 7.82 9.49
C PHE A 124 -9.29 8.12 8.03
N LYS A 125 -8.74 7.14 7.32
CA LYS A 125 -8.48 7.25 5.88
C LYS A 125 -9.21 6.13 5.15
N LEU A 126 -9.86 6.51 4.07
CA LEU A 126 -10.45 5.59 3.11
C LEU A 126 -9.84 5.87 1.75
N VAL A 127 -9.12 4.89 1.23
CA VAL A 127 -8.51 4.96 -0.10
C VAL A 127 -9.12 3.89 -0.97
N ALA A 128 -9.42 4.23 -2.23
CA ALA A 128 -9.72 3.25 -3.25
C ALA A 128 -8.70 3.37 -4.39
N GLY A 129 -8.25 2.24 -4.93
CA GLY A 129 -7.22 2.22 -5.95
C GLY A 129 -7.39 1.12 -6.98
N ILE A 130 -6.66 1.23 -8.09
CA ILE A 130 -6.44 0.17 -9.08
C ILE A 130 -4.95 -0.05 -9.17
N GLN A 131 -4.52 -1.31 -9.11
CA GLN A 131 -3.16 -1.67 -9.42
C GLN A 131 -3.07 -1.98 -10.92
N ARG A 132 -2.29 -1.17 -11.64
CA ARG A 132 -1.97 -1.41 -13.04
C ARG A 132 -0.61 -2.07 -13.13
N SER A 133 -0.47 -3.10 -13.97
CA SER A 133 0.84 -3.67 -14.28
C SER A 133 1.00 -3.88 -15.77
N TRP A 134 2.18 -3.55 -16.29
CA TRP A 134 2.50 -3.66 -17.71
C TRP A 134 3.98 -3.94 -17.90
N GLN A 135 4.37 -4.37 -19.10
CA GLN A 135 5.78 -4.50 -19.47
C GLN A 135 6.21 -3.45 -20.45
N GLU A 136 7.35 -2.83 -20.15
CA GLU A 136 8.03 -1.87 -21.03
C GLU A 136 9.31 -2.46 -21.59
N ARG A 137 9.67 -2.03 -22.80
CA ARG A 137 10.95 -2.35 -23.41
C ARG A 137 12.02 -1.38 -22.95
N LEU A 138 13.11 -1.87 -22.35
CA LEU A 138 14.16 -1.03 -21.75
C LEU A 138 14.95 -0.21 -22.80
N TYR A 139 15.12 -0.73 -24.03
CA TYR A 139 15.84 -0.08 -25.14
C TYR A 139 15.34 -0.54 -26.52
N GLY A 140 15.71 0.16 -27.59
CA GLY A 140 15.54 -0.30 -28.98
C GLY A 140 16.27 -1.64 -29.27
N PRO A 141 16.12 -2.21 -30.47
CA PRO A 141 16.80 -3.45 -30.84
C PRO A 141 18.32 -3.31 -30.61
N ARG A 142 18.90 -4.27 -29.91
CA ARG A 142 20.35 -4.33 -29.67
C ARG A 142 20.94 -5.37 -30.59
N TYR A 143 22.08 -5.05 -31.19
CA TYR A 143 22.79 -5.98 -32.07
C TYR A 143 24.13 -6.33 -31.44
N LEU A 144 24.43 -7.62 -31.33
CA LEU A 144 25.78 -8.10 -31.07
C LEU A 144 26.49 -8.33 -32.38
N ARG A 145 27.65 -7.68 -32.54
CA ARG A 145 28.55 -7.99 -33.65
C ARG A 145 29.33 -9.25 -33.30
N ARG A 146 29.12 -10.34 -34.05
CA ARG A 146 29.92 -11.56 -33.94
C ARG A 146 30.90 -11.65 -35.11
N VAL A 147 32.14 -11.99 -34.77
CA VAL A 147 33.22 -12.22 -35.75
C VAL A 147 33.55 -13.72 -35.70
N THR A 148 33.38 -14.38 -36.83
CA THR A 148 33.62 -15.82 -37.02
C THR A 148 34.64 -16.04 -38.12
N LYS A 149 35.12 -17.28 -38.30
CA LYS A 149 36.05 -17.61 -39.38
C LYS A 149 35.42 -17.43 -40.75
N GLU A 150 34.09 -17.55 -40.86
CA GLU A 150 33.32 -17.36 -42.09
C GLU A 150 32.93 -15.90 -42.37
N GLY A 151 33.13 -14.97 -41.43
CA GLY A 151 32.81 -13.55 -41.61
C GLY A 151 32.28 -12.85 -40.37
N THR A 152 31.81 -11.60 -40.55
CA THR A 152 31.15 -10.80 -39.51
C THR A 152 29.65 -10.78 -39.75
N TYR A 153 28.85 -11.05 -38.73
CA TYR A 153 27.40 -10.84 -38.77
C TYR A 153 26.89 -10.10 -37.52
N LEU A 154 25.72 -9.49 -37.66
CA LEU A 154 24.99 -8.86 -36.56
C LEU A 154 23.92 -9.84 -36.08
N GLU A 155 23.99 -10.22 -34.81
CA GLU A 155 22.94 -10.98 -34.12
C GLU A 155 22.04 -10.00 -33.39
N GLU A 156 20.75 -9.96 -33.74
CA GLU A 156 19.77 -9.19 -32.98
C GLU A 156 19.50 -9.89 -31.65
N LEU A 157 19.72 -9.18 -30.55
CA LEU A 157 19.41 -9.67 -29.22
C LEU A 157 17.90 -9.58 -28.96
N PRO A 158 17.34 -10.57 -28.25
CA PRO A 158 15.95 -10.50 -27.84
C PRO A 158 15.69 -9.25 -27.00
N PRO A 159 14.53 -8.59 -27.17
CA PRO A 159 14.17 -7.42 -26.41
C PRO A 159 14.10 -7.75 -24.91
N GLN A 160 14.71 -6.90 -24.08
CA GLN A 160 14.57 -6.97 -22.63
C GLN A 160 13.31 -6.23 -22.20
N TRP A 161 12.42 -6.97 -21.56
CA TRP A 161 11.18 -6.48 -21.00
C TRP A 161 11.29 -6.42 -19.49
N TYR A 162 10.70 -5.40 -18.89
CA TYR A 162 10.62 -5.27 -17.45
C TYR A 162 9.21 -4.89 -17.04
N THR A 163 8.76 -5.43 -15.92
CA THR A 163 7.42 -5.18 -15.39
C THR A 163 7.41 -3.87 -14.60
N ARG A 164 6.48 -2.99 -14.93
CA ARG A 164 6.07 -1.84 -14.14
C ARG A 164 4.80 -2.21 -13.39
N VAL A 165 4.68 -1.71 -12.17
CA VAL A 165 3.47 -1.79 -11.36
C VAL A 165 3.22 -0.39 -10.81
N GLU A 166 2.00 0.08 -10.90
CA GLU A 166 1.56 1.38 -10.41
C GLU A 166 0.23 1.23 -9.69
N ASN A 167 0.09 1.90 -8.55
CA ASN A 167 -1.18 2.02 -7.85
C ASN A 167 -1.81 3.36 -8.23
N ILE A 168 -2.92 3.32 -8.93
CA ILE A 168 -3.70 4.47 -9.37
C ILE A 168 -4.76 4.73 -8.30
N GLU A 169 -4.66 5.86 -7.62
CA GLU A 169 -5.65 6.28 -6.62
C GLU A 169 -6.93 6.78 -7.31
N LEU A 170 -8.07 6.19 -6.96
CA LEU A 170 -9.38 6.55 -7.49
C LEU A 170 -10.15 7.50 -6.56
N LEU A 171 -9.92 7.34 -5.26
CA LEU A 171 -10.59 8.09 -4.20
C LEU A 171 -9.69 8.10 -2.97
N ARG A 172 -9.59 9.26 -2.32
CA ARG A 172 -9.05 9.40 -0.98
C ARG A 172 -9.97 10.30 -0.17
N VAL A 173 -10.45 9.78 0.95
CA VAL A 173 -11.24 10.52 1.92
C VAL A 173 -10.55 10.41 3.26
N GLU A 174 -10.31 11.56 3.90
CA GLU A 174 -9.73 11.62 5.24
C GLU A 174 -10.66 12.40 6.16
N ALA A 175 -10.81 11.93 7.39
CA ALA A 175 -11.62 12.58 8.41
C ALA A 175 -10.92 12.46 9.77
N SER A 176 -11.00 13.50 10.59
CA SER A 176 -10.47 13.49 11.96
C SER A 176 -11.57 13.82 12.95
N GLN A 177 -11.59 13.14 14.10
CA GLN A 177 -12.60 13.33 15.13
C GLN A 177 -12.01 13.18 16.53
N LYS A 178 -12.39 14.09 17.44
CA LYS A 178 -12.13 13.94 18.87
C LYS A 178 -13.23 13.08 19.49
N VAL A 179 -12.82 12.05 20.20
CA VAL A 179 -13.71 11.04 20.79
C VAL A 179 -13.28 10.73 22.22
N GLU A 180 -14.18 10.19 23.02
CA GLU A 180 -13.90 9.73 24.37
C GLU A 180 -14.47 8.32 24.56
N PRO A 181 -13.77 7.28 24.05
CA PRO A 181 -14.27 5.92 24.07
C PRO A 181 -14.28 5.40 25.52
N LYS A 182 -15.40 4.82 25.93
CA LYS A 182 -15.59 4.28 27.27
C LYS A 182 -15.39 2.78 27.29
N HIS A 183 -14.89 2.27 28.40
CA HIS A 183 -14.68 0.85 28.61
C HIS A 183 -16.00 0.06 28.42
N GLY A 184 -15.93 -1.06 27.68
CA GLY A 184 -17.08 -1.93 27.43
C GLY A 184 -18.12 -1.36 26.45
N GLN A 185 -17.86 -0.22 25.81
CA GLN A 185 -18.74 0.35 24.79
C GLN A 185 -18.14 0.17 23.39
N GLU A 186 -19.00 0.00 22.40
CA GLU A 186 -18.60 0.15 21.00
C GLU A 186 -18.83 1.60 20.56
N LEU A 187 -17.79 2.23 20.03
CA LEU A 187 -17.89 3.53 19.41
C LEU A 187 -18.18 3.34 17.91
N VAL A 188 -19.43 3.51 17.50
CA VAL A 188 -19.85 3.37 16.11
C VAL A 188 -19.75 4.72 15.40
N LEU A 189 -18.98 4.77 14.31
CA LEU A 189 -18.70 5.99 13.56
C LEU A 189 -18.98 5.79 12.07
N GLU A 190 -19.37 6.86 11.40
CA GLU A 190 -19.58 6.93 9.94
C GLU A 190 -18.76 8.11 9.36
N PRO A 191 -17.42 8.05 9.44
CA PRO A 191 -16.56 9.21 9.19
C PRO A 191 -16.48 9.63 7.71
N PHE A 192 -16.99 8.79 6.80
CA PHE A 192 -16.92 9.01 5.35
C PHE A 192 -18.30 9.22 4.72
N LYS A 193 -19.27 9.73 5.48
CA LYS A 193 -20.57 10.13 4.93
C LYS A 193 -20.51 11.45 4.19
#